data_AF-A0A2Z4AJR3-F1
#
_entry.id   AF-A0A2Z4AJR3-F1
#
_cell.length_a   1.000
_cell.length_b   1.000
_cell.length_c   1.000
_cell.angle_alpha   90.00
_cell.angle_beta   90.00
_cell.angle_gamma   90.00
#
_symmetry.space_group_name_H-M   'P 1'
#
loop_
_entity.id
_entity.type
_entity.pdbx_description
1 polymer ?
#
loop_
_entity_poly.entity_id
_entity_poly.type
_entity_poly.pdbx_seq_one_letter_code
_entity_poly.pdbx_strand_id
1 'polypeptide(L)'
;MIPAFYRVASGPTALDRIVAVNLIGTKTTVILVIIGSLFARLEMFIDFALAYALLNFIAALAAAKYFHKVKIARSREVSPSVSEHK
;
A
#
# COMPACT_ATOMS: atom_id res chain seq x y z
N MET A 1 -10.56 -10.65 -7.98
CA MET A 1 -9.21 -10.04 -8.11
C MET A 1 -9.06 -9.18 -9.37
N ILE A 2 -9.77 -9.52 -10.45
CA ILE A 2 -9.75 -8.83 -11.77
C ILE A 2 -9.85 -7.28 -11.71
N PRO A 3 -10.79 -6.65 -10.98
CA PRO A 3 -10.89 -5.18 -10.97
C PRO A 3 -9.74 -4.48 -10.24
N ALA A 4 -9.13 -5.13 -9.24
CA ALA A 4 -8.00 -4.55 -8.52
C ALA A 4 -6.72 -4.57 -9.37
N PHE A 5 -6.48 -5.65 -10.11
CA PHE A 5 -5.36 -5.73 -11.06
C PHE A 5 -5.50 -4.71 -12.20
N TYR A 6 -6.71 -4.52 -12.73
CA TYR A 6 -6.98 -3.47 -13.71
C TYR A 6 -6.67 -2.07 -13.15
N ARG A 7 -7.04 -1.80 -11.90
CA ARG A 7 -6.83 -0.51 -11.23
C ARG A 7 -5.37 -0.24 -10.86
N VAL A 8 -4.57 -1.28 -10.57
CA VAL A 8 -3.11 -1.13 -10.42
C VAL A 8 -2.46 -0.73 -11.76
N ALA A 9 -2.85 -1.36 -12.87
CA ALA A 9 -2.26 -1.11 -14.18
C ALA A 9 -2.74 0.21 -14.83
N SER A 10 -4.04 0.50 -14.74
CA SER A 10 -4.70 1.62 -15.43
C SER A 10 -5.12 2.76 -14.49
N GLY A 11 -4.69 2.71 -13.22
CA GLY A 11 -5.01 3.74 -12.22
C GLY A 11 -4.43 5.11 -12.63
N PRO A 12 -5.26 6.17 -12.76
CA PRO A 12 -4.82 7.48 -13.22
C PRO A 12 -3.97 8.25 -12.20
N THR A 13 -4.06 7.90 -10.91
CA THR A 13 -3.28 8.55 -9.85
C THR A 13 -2.39 7.54 -9.11
N ALA A 14 -1.26 8.00 -8.58
CA ALA A 14 -0.36 7.16 -7.79
C ALA A 14 -1.06 6.61 -6.52
N LEU A 15 -1.94 7.41 -5.90
CA LEU A 15 -2.74 6.97 -4.76
C LEU A 15 -3.70 5.83 -5.13
N ASP A 16 -4.33 5.90 -6.29
CA ASP A 16 -5.25 4.86 -6.76
C ASP A 16 -4.54 3.50 -6.93
N ARG A 17 -3.31 3.53 -7.46
CA ARG A 17 -2.45 2.35 -7.60
C ARG A 17 -2.05 1.76 -6.25
N ILE A 18 -1.70 2.59 -5.28
CA ILE A 18 -1.30 2.14 -3.93
C ILE A 18 -2.46 1.52 -3.17
N VAL A 19 -3.64 2.14 -3.24
CA VAL A 19 -4.87 1.57 -2.65
C VAL A 19 -5.20 0.23 -3.30
N ALA A 20 -5.08 0.13 -4.63
CA ALA A 20 -5.31 -1.12 -5.34
C ALA A 20 -4.30 -2.22 -4.97
N VAL A 21 -3.01 -1.90 -4.80
CA VAL A 21 -1.98 -2.85 -4.34
C VAL A 21 -2.29 -3.36 -2.92
N ASN A 22 -2.65 -2.46 -2.01
CA ASN A 22 -2.99 -2.84 -0.64
C ASN A 22 -4.19 -3.79 -0.59
N LEU A 23 -5.22 -3.52 -1.42
CA LEU A 23 -6.40 -4.39 -1.54
C LEU A 23 -6.07 -5.78 -2.09
N ILE A 24 -5.06 -5.89 -2.96
CA ILE A 24 -4.54 -7.18 -3.45
C ILE A 24 -3.83 -7.92 -2.31
N GLY A 25 -2.96 -7.25 -1.56
CA GLY A 25 -2.23 -7.85 -0.45
C GLY A 25 -3.13 -8.48 0.61
N THR A 26 -4.20 -7.79 1.02
CA THR A 26 -5.18 -8.36 1.98
C THR A 26 -5.87 -9.60 1.43
N LYS A 27 -6.23 -9.61 0.13
CA LYS A 27 -6.85 -10.79 -0.50
C LYS A 27 -5.89 -11.96 -0.59
N THR A 28 -4.61 -11.70 -0.85
CA THR A 28 -3.55 -12.74 -0.85
C THR A 28 -3.41 -13.38 0.53
N THR A 29 -3.42 -12.60 1.61
CA THR A 29 -3.40 -13.14 2.98
C THR A 29 -4.57 -14.09 3.24
N VAL A 30 -5.78 -13.72 2.82
CA VAL A 30 -6.96 -14.61 2.97
C VAL A 30 -6.79 -15.91 2.19
N ILE A 31 -6.26 -15.82 0.96
CA ILE A 31 -5.99 -17.01 0.13
C ILE A 31 -4.95 -17.92 0.81
N LEU A 32 -3.89 -17.38 1.41
CA LEU A 32 -2.88 -18.18 2.14
C LEU A 32 -3.52 -18.99 3.27
N VAL A 33 -4.43 -18.39 4.04
CA VAL A 33 -5.14 -19.08 5.14
C VAL A 33 -6.07 -20.17 4.59
N ILE A 34 -6.82 -19.89 3.52
CA ILE A 34 -7.71 -20.87 2.87
C ILE A 34 -6.89 -22.07 2.36
N ILE A 35 -5.76 -21.82 1.72
CA ILE A 35 -4.84 -22.86 1.25
C ILE A 35 -4.31 -23.68 2.44
N GLY A 36 -3.87 -23.03 3.51
CA GLY A 36 -3.43 -23.73 4.73
C GLY A 36 -4.49 -24.64 5.32
N SER A 37 -5.76 -24.22 5.25
CA SER A 37 -6.90 -25.03 5.66
C SER A 37 -7.16 -26.22 4.75
N LEU A 38 -6.99 -26.07 3.43
CA LEU A 38 -7.15 -27.16 2.46
C LEU A 38 -6.08 -28.25 2.59
N PHE A 39 -4.84 -27.86 2.91
CA PHE A 39 -3.70 -28.78 3.01
C PHE A 39 -3.50 -29.38 4.42
N ALA A 40 -4.41 -29.10 5.37
CA ALA A 40 -4.30 -29.53 6.77
C ALA A 40 -2.96 -29.16 7.44
N ARG A 41 -2.32 -28.09 6.98
CA ARG A 41 -1.03 -27.56 7.49
C ARG A 41 -1.16 -26.09 7.89
N LEU A 42 -2.25 -25.75 8.57
CA LEU A 42 -2.62 -24.38 8.92
C LEU A 42 -1.50 -23.60 9.63
N GLU A 43 -0.77 -24.24 10.54
CA GLU A 43 0.26 -23.60 11.37
C GLU A 43 1.31 -22.86 10.52
N MET A 44 1.91 -23.54 9.53
CA MET A 44 2.91 -22.96 8.65
C MET A 44 2.35 -21.83 7.76
N PHE A 45 1.12 -21.99 7.28
CA PHE A 45 0.49 -20.99 6.42
C PHE A 45 0.03 -19.76 7.21
N ILE A 46 -0.31 -19.90 8.49
CA ILE A 46 -0.61 -18.77 9.38
C ILE A 46 0.63 -17.90 9.56
N ASP A 47 1.81 -18.50 9.77
CA ASP A 47 3.06 -17.73 9.89
C ASP A 47 3.33 -16.89 8.64
N PHE A 48 3.20 -17.49 7.45
CA PHE A 48 3.33 -16.75 6.19
C PHE A 48 2.23 -15.69 6.02
N ALA A 49 0.97 -16.00 6.35
CA ALA A 49 -0.13 -15.08 6.23
C ALA A 49 0.07 -13.85 7.13
N LEU A 50 0.52 -14.05 8.38
CA LEU A 50 0.80 -12.98 9.33
C LEU A 50 1.98 -12.12 8.88
N ALA A 51 3.08 -12.74 8.44
CA ALA A 51 4.24 -12.03 7.90
C ALA A 51 3.85 -11.18 6.68
N TYR A 52 3.06 -11.74 5.76
CA TYR A 52 2.61 -11.05 4.56
C TYR A 52 1.62 -9.93 4.87
N ALA A 53 0.71 -10.14 5.84
CA ALA A 53 -0.23 -9.12 6.30
C ALA A 53 0.51 -7.92 6.90
N LEU A 54 1.51 -8.19 7.75
CA LEU A 54 2.32 -7.16 8.38
C LEU A 54 3.14 -6.39 7.34
N LEU A 55 3.75 -7.09 6.38
CA LEU A 55 4.49 -6.48 5.29
C LEU A 55 3.60 -5.56 4.44
N ASN A 56 2.40 -6.04 4.06
CA ASN A 56 1.44 -5.25 3.27
C ASN A 56 1.00 -3.98 4.04
N PHE A 57 0.79 -4.10 5.35
CA PHE A 57 0.44 -2.97 6.20
C PHE A 57 1.58 -1.94 6.31
N ILE A 58 2.81 -2.38 6.54
CA ILE A 58 3.99 -1.51 6.59
C ILE A 58 4.21 -0.80 5.26
N ALA A 59 4.06 -1.51 4.13
CA ALA A 59 4.18 -0.91 2.80
C ALA A 59 3.16 0.23 2.58
N ALA A 60 1.92 0.03 3.03
CA ALA A 60 0.88 1.06 2.95
C ALA A 60 1.21 2.29 3.81
N LEU A 61 1.71 2.09 5.04
CA LEU A 61 2.15 3.17 5.92
C LEU A 61 3.34 3.92 5.34
N ALA A 62 4.32 3.21 4.80
CA ALA A 62 5.50 3.78 4.17
C ALA A 62 5.10 4.65 2.97
N ALA A 63 4.19 4.15 2.12
CA ALA A 63 3.64 4.91 1.02
C ALA A 63 2.94 6.19 1.54
N ALA A 64 2.01 6.08 2.50
CA ALA A 64 1.31 7.23 3.05
C ALA A 64 2.27 8.31 3.59
N LYS A 65 3.31 7.89 4.33
CA LYS A 65 4.35 8.79 4.87
C LYS A 65 5.15 9.47 3.75
N TYR A 66 5.48 8.74 2.68
CA TYR A 66 6.19 9.28 1.53
C TYR A 66 5.38 10.39 0.83
N PHE A 67 4.10 10.13 0.51
CA PHE A 67 3.24 11.15 -0.11
C PHE A 67 3.04 12.38 0.77
N HIS A 68 2.89 12.19 2.08
CA HIS A 68 2.79 13.30 3.02
C HIS A 68 4.05 14.17 3.02
N LYS A 69 5.24 13.57 3.04
CA LYS A 69 6.52 14.30 2.98
C LYS A 69 6.69 15.05 1.65
N VAL A 70 6.37 14.40 0.52
CA VAL A 70 6.45 15.04 -0.82
C VAL A 70 5.50 16.24 -0.90
N LYS A 71 4.27 16.12 -0.40
CA LYS A 71 3.30 17.23 -0.36
C LYS A 71 3.84 18.43 0.44
N ILE A 72 4.47 18.18 1.59
CA ILE A 72 5.07 19.24 2.42
C ILE A 72 6.25 19.91 1.72
N ALA A 73 7.16 19.13 1.13
CA ALA A 73 8.33 19.68 0.43
C ALA A 73 7.90 20.62 -0.71
N ARG A 74 6.93 20.18 -1.53
CA ARG A 74 6.39 20.98 -2.64
C ARG A 74 5.67 22.26 -2.16
N SER A 75 5.05 22.24 -0.98
CA SER A 75 4.39 23.42 -0.42
C SER A 75 5.39 24.47 0.08
N ARG A 76 6.59 24.06 0.55
CA ARG A 76 7.65 24.98 0.98
C ARG A 76 8.35 25.66 -0.19
N GLU A 77 8.53 24.96 -1.30
CA GLU A 77 9.20 25.44 -2.52
C GLU A 77 8.36 26.45 -3.32
N VAL A 78 7.02 26.46 -3.13
CA VAL A 78 6.11 27.46 -3.73
C VAL A 78 6.03 28.75 -2.90
N SER A 79 6.45 28.72 -1.64
CA SER A 79 6.42 29.86 -0.71
C SER A 79 7.72 30.67 -0.47
N PRO A 80 8.88 30.53 -1.17
CA PRO A 80 10.09 31.28 -0.82
C PRO A 80 10.17 32.74 -1.34
N SER A 81 9.26 33.22 -2.21
CA SER A 81 9.48 34.50 -2.92
C SER A 81 8.63 35.70 -2.51
N VAL A 82 7.91 35.66 -1.37
CA VAL A 82 7.04 36.79 -0.95
C VAL A 82 7.54 37.51 0.32
N SER A 83 8.77 37.27 0.79
CA SER A 83 9.30 37.98 1.96
C SER A 83 10.62 38.72 1.72
N GLU A 84 10.92 39.11 0.49
CA GLU A 84 12.03 40.01 0.17
C GLU A 84 11.51 41.41 -0.22
N HIS A 85 10.66 41.99 0.63
CA HIS A 85 10.37 43.42 0.63
C HIS A 85 9.77 43.85 1.99
N LYS A 86 10.64 44.07 2.98
CA LYS A 86 10.48 45.18 3.91
C LYS A 86 11.80 45.52 4.61
#